data_AF-A0A842LKY3-F1
#
_entry.id   AF-A0A842LKY3-F1
#
_cell.length_a   1.000
_cell.length_b   1.000
_cell.length_c   1.000
_cell.angle_alpha   90.00
_cell.angle_beta   90.00
_cell.angle_gamma   90.00
#
_symmetry.space_group_name_H-M   'P 1'
#
loop_
_entity.id
_entity.type
_entity.pdbx_description
1 polymer ?
#
loop_
_entity_poly.entity_id
_entity_poly.type
_entity_poly.pdbx_seq_one_letter_code
_entity_poly.pdbx_strand_id
1 'polypeptide(L)'
;MPLRLDTLKCTGCGLCELACSFRRDRVITTMRSSIMLHLDDKKNYFGVMIKRPNDELVLGRPEGLEIQGRGDRKEEDGAGAKPILLREECDECDGEIPYCVRICPSRCLYEGE
;
A
#
# COMPACT_ATOMS: atom_id res chain seq x y z
N MET A 1 10.92 -1.85 12.14
CA MET A 1 9.90 -2.90 12.42
C MET A 1 9.05 -3.03 11.18
N PRO A 2 8.84 -4.25 10.65
CA PRO A 2 8.27 -4.39 9.32
C PRO A 2 6.80 -3.97 9.28
N LEU A 3 6.41 -3.21 8.26
CA LEU A 3 5.00 -2.84 8.03
C LEU A 3 4.17 -4.07 7.61
N ARG A 4 3.11 -4.37 8.37
CA ARG A 4 2.19 -5.49 8.15
C ARG A 4 0.78 -5.03 7.82
N LEU A 5 -0.01 -5.94 7.24
CA LEU A 5 -1.37 -5.68 6.79
C LEU A 5 -2.33 -6.78 7.26
N ASP A 6 -3.52 -6.39 7.72
CA ASP A 6 -4.69 -7.23 7.94
C ASP A 6 -5.74 -6.86 6.89
N THR A 7 -5.80 -7.67 5.84
CA THR A 7 -6.53 -7.35 4.60
C THR A 7 -8.04 -7.21 4.82
N LEU A 8 -8.59 -7.91 5.81
CA LEU A 8 -10.03 -7.91 6.12
C LEU A 8 -10.48 -6.68 6.89
N LYS A 9 -9.54 -5.89 7.44
CA LYS A 9 -9.84 -4.66 8.18
C LYS A 9 -9.83 -3.41 7.30
N CYS A 10 -9.41 -3.49 6.03
CA CYS A 10 -9.38 -2.31 5.18
C CYS A 10 -10.81 -1.78 4.93
N THR A 11 -11.00 -0.47 5.07
CA THR A 11 -12.29 0.21 4.80
C THR A 11 -12.28 1.02 3.50
N GLY A 12 -11.16 1.04 2.79
CA GLY A 12 -11.02 1.81 1.54
C GLY A 12 -10.92 3.33 1.73
N CYS A 13 -10.66 3.81 2.95
CA CYS A 13 -10.70 5.26 3.25
C CYS A 13 -9.56 6.10 2.63
N GLY A 14 -8.50 5.48 2.10
CA GLY A 14 -7.37 6.19 1.45
C GLY A 14 -6.46 7.02 2.37
N LEU A 15 -6.72 7.09 3.68
CA LEU A 15 -5.93 7.90 4.63
C LEU A 15 -4.45 7.50 4.69
N CYS A 16 -4.15 6.21 4.50
CA CYS A 16 -2.78 5.72 4.48
C CYS A 16 -1.96 6.30 3.31
N GLU A 17 -2.57 6.53 2.14
CA GLU A 17 -1.92 7.20 1.01
C GLU A 17 -1.58 8.63 1.38
N LEU A 18 -2.56 9.39 1.85
CA LEU A 18 -2.37 10.81 2.16
C LEU A 18 -1.36 11.03 3.29
N ALA A 19 -1.37 10.16 4.30
CA ALA A 19 -0.41 10.23 5.39
C ALA A 19 1.02 9.91 4.92
N CYS A 20 1.17 8.96 3.98
CA CYS A 20 2.47 8.62 3.40
C CYS A 20 3.02 9.78 2.55
N SER A 21 2.23 10.40 1.66
CA SER A 21 2.68 11.56 0.89
C SER A 21 3.03 12.75 1.77
N PHE A 22 2.26 12.95 2.85
CA PHE A 22 2.51 14.03 3.79
C PHE A 22 3.81 13.81 4.55
N ARG A 23 4.08 12.58 5.00
CA ARG A 23 5.36 12.24 5.64
C ARG A 23 6.54 12.44 4.68
N ARG A 24 6.41 11.96 3.44
CA ARG A 24 7.51 11.95 2.46
C ARG A 24 7.85 13.35 1.95
N ASP A 25 6.84 14.06 1.48
CA ASP A 25 7.02 15.28 0.68
C ASP A 25 6.24 16.48 1.22
N ARG A 26 5.58 16.36 2.38
CA ARG A 26 4.74 17.41 2.98
C ARG A 26 3.59 17.87 2.08
N VAL A 27 3.12 16.98 1.19
CA VAL A 27 1.98 17.21 0.30
C VAL A 27 0.85 16.24 0.60
N ILE A 28 -0.38 16.63 0.28
CA ILE A 28 -1.58 15.79 0.43
C ILE A 28 -2.01 15.34 -0.98
N THR A 29 -1.48 14.21 -1.43
CA THR A 29 -1.77 13.64 -2.76
C THR A 29 -1.50 12.14 -2.76
N THR A 30 -2.26 11.38 -3.52
CA THR A 30 -2.05 9.92 -3.64
C THR A 30 -0.79 9.59 -4.43
N MET A 31 -0.37 10.44 -5.36
CA MET A 31 0.66 10.10 -6.35
C MET A 31 2.08 9.99 -5.80
N ARG A 32 2.34 10.55 -4.61
CA ARG A 32 3.67 10.59 -3.98
C ARG A 32 3.86 9.53 -2.89
N SER A 33 2.89 8.63 -2.73
CA SER A 33 2.82 7.66 -1.64
C SER A 33 3.34 6.30 -2.06
N SER A 34 4.16 5.63 -1.25
CA SER A 34 4.58 4.24 -1.49
C SER A 34 3.48 3.20 -1.22
N ILE A 35 2.34 3.67 -0.72
CA ILE A 35 1.15 2.91 -0.44
C ILE A 35 0.02 3.47 -1.30
N MET A 36 -0.85 2.61 -1.80
CA MET A 36 -1.98 2.94 -2.68
C MET A 36 -3.23 2.17 -2.27
N LEU A 37 -4.41 2.79 -2.37
CA LEU A 37 -5.68 2.09 -2.42
C LEU A 37 -5.83 1.46 -3.80
N HIS A 38 -5.77 0.14 -3.84
CA HIS A 38 -6.02 -0.63 -5.04
C HIS A 38 -7.53 -0.90 -5.17
N LEU A 39 -8.09 -0.56 -6.32
CA LEU A 39 -9.47 -0.84 -6.70
C LEU A 39 -9.46 -1.77 -7.91
N ASP A 40 -10.15 -2.90 -7.82
CA ASP A 40 -10.37 -3.82 -8.94
C ASP A 40 -11.88 -4.02 -9.13
N ASP A 41 -12.45 -3.19 -10.01
CA ASP A 41 -13.89 -3.21 -10.32
C ASP A 41 -14.33 -4.55 -10.92
N LYS A 42 -13.45 -5.26 -11.65
CA LYS A 42 -13.79 -6.54 -12.28
C LYS A 42 -14.00 -7.63 -11.24
N LYS A 43 -13.17 -7.62 -10.19
CA LYS A 43 -13.26 -8.55 -9.07
C LYS A 43 -14.12 -8.01 -7.91
N ASN A 44 -14.65 -6.79 -8.04
CA ASN A 44 -15.45 -6.09 -7.04
C ASN A 44 -14.78 -6.08 -5.65
N TYR A 45 -13.47 -5.81 -5.60
CA TYR A 45 -12.73 -5.68 -4.36
C TYR A 45 -11.88 -4.41 -4.33
N PHE A 46 -11.57 -4.00 -3.11
CA PHE A 46 -10.54 -3.00 -2.84
C PHE A 46 -9.56 -3.54 -1.81
N GLY A 47 -8.36 -3.00 -1.81
CA GLY A 47 -7.29 -3.41 -0.91
C GLY A 47 -6.20 -2.35 -0.82
N VAL A 48 -5.21 -2.61 0.03
CA VAL A 48 -4.02 -1.75 0.10
C VAL A 48 -2.91 -2.41 -0.70
N MET A 49 -2.20 -1.62 -1.50
CA MET A 49 -0.99 -2.02 -2.21
C MET A 49 0.20 -1.22 -1.68
N ILE A 50 1.31 -1.88 -1.37
CA ILE A 50 2.54 -1.24 -0.87
C ILE A 50 3.69 -1.62 -1.78
N LYS A 51 4.43 -0.63 -2.26
CA LYS A 51 5.71 -0.85 -2.93
C LYS A 51 6.82 -0.95 -1.88
N ARG A 52 7.35 -2.14 -1.67
CA ARG A 52 8.48 -2.45 -0.79
C ARG A 52 9.81 -2.33 -1.53
N PRO A 53 10.95 -2.39 -0.79
CA PRO A 53 12.27 -2.45 -1.39
C PRO A 53 12.40 -3.56 -2.45
N ASN A 54 13.29 -3.36 -3.42
CA ASN A 54 13.53 -4.26 -4.54
C ASN A 54 12.34 -4.39 -5.52
N ASP A 55 11.55 -3.33 -5.68
CA ASP A 55 10.35 -3.31 -6.51
C ASP A 55 9.32 -4.41 -6.13
N GLU A 56 9.32 -4.90 -4.89
CA GLU A 56 8.30 -5.86 -4.43
C GLU A 56 6.96 -5.13 -4.22
N LEU A 57 5.86 -5.67 -4.76
CA LEU A 57 4.52 -5.17 -4.48
C LEU A 57 3.81 -6.12 -3.54
N VAL A 58 3.33 -5.60 -2.42
CA VAL A 58 2.46 -6.32 -1.50
C VAL A 58 1.05 -5.83 -1.70
N LEU A 59 0.16 -6.71 -2.11
CA LEU A 59 -1.25 -6.44 -2.34
C LEU A 59 -2.08 -7.18 -1.29
N GLY A 60 -2.87 -6.41 -0.55
CA GLY A 60 -3.86 -6.96 0.37
C GLY A 60 -5.13 -7.38 -0.38
N ARG A 61 -5.39 -8.68 -0.43
CA ARG A 61 -6.63 -9.26 -0.96
C ARG A 61 -7.49 -9.87 0.12
N PRO A 62 -8.80 -10.07 -0.13
CA PRO A 62 -9.67 -10.82 0.79
C PRO A 62 -9.15 -12.22 1.10
N GLU A 63 -8.48 -12.88 0.14
CA GLU A 63 -7.91 -14.22 0.31
C GLU A 63 -6.59 -14.24 1.08
N GLY A 64 -5.97 -13.07 1.30
CA GLY A 64 -4.69 -12.93 1.98
C GLY A 64 -3.74 -11.96 1.29
N LEU A 65 -2.47 -12.00 1.69
CA LEU A 65 -1.43 -11.16 1.10
C LEU A 65 -0.88 -11.82 -0.17
N GLU A 66 -0.91 -11.08 -1.26
CA GLU A 66 -0.21 -11.43 -2.49
C GLU A 66 1.06 -10.60 -2.59
N ILE A 67 2.19 -11.26 -2.86
CA ILE A 67 3.48 -10.62 -3.07
C ILE A 67 3.87 -10.82 -4.53
N GLN A 68 4.10 -9.74 -5.26
CA GLN A 68 4.53 -9.76 -6.65
C GLN A 68 5.93 -9.15 -6.77
N GLY A 69 6.90 -9.96 -7.20
CA GLY A 69 8.23 -9.48 -7.56
C GLY A 69 8.25 -8.76 -8.89
N ARG A 70 9.36 -8.10 -9.23
CA ARG A 70 9.52 -7.36 -10.49
C ARG A 70 9.31 -8.22 -11.75
N GLY A 71 9.64 -9.52 -11.70
CA GLY A 71 9.52 -10.47 -12.81
C GLY A 71 8.18 -11.19 -12.92
N ASP A 72 7.35 -11.17 -11.88
CA ASP A 72 6.10 -11.96 -11.79
C ASP A 72 4.86 -11.19 -12.25
N ARG A 73 5.04 -9.92 -12.64
CA ARG A 73 3.95 -9.00 -13.00
C ARG A 73 3.36 -9.38 -14.35
N LYS A 74 2.13 -9.88 -14.35
CA LYS A 74 1.38 -10.12 -15.59
C LYS A 74 0.82 -8.79 -16.13
N GLU A 75 0.93 -8.58 -17.44
CA GLU A 75 0.41 -7.37 -18.11
C GLU A 75 -1.12 -7.18 -17.95
N GLU A 76 -1.82 -8.23 -17.54
CA GLU A 76 -3.27 -8.26 -17.32
C GLU A 76 -3.73 -7.69 -15.98
N ASP A 77 -2.82 -7.38 -15.05
CA ASP A 77 -3.22 -6.67 -13.83
C ASP A 77 -3.79 -5.30 -14.23
N GLY A 78 -5.08 -5.11 -13.90
CA GLY A 78 -5.90 -4.03 -14.39
C GLY A 78 -5.23 -2.66 -14.28
N ALA A 79 -5.65 -1.72 -15.12
CA ALA A 79 -5.08 -0.37 -15.24
C ALA A 79 -4.87 0.38 -13.90
N GLY A 80 -5.55 -0.02 -12.82
CA GLY A 80 -5.38 0.51 -11.47
C GLY A 80 -4.05 0.22 -10.77
N ALA A 81 -3.29 -0.83 -11.13
CA ALA A 81 -2.02 -1.15 -10.46
C ALA A 81 -0.78 -0.44 -11.06
N LYS A 82 -0.91 0.13 -12.26
CA LYS A 82 0.22 0.78 -12.97
C LYS A 82 0.79 2.02 -12.27
N PRO A 83 0.01 2.89 -11.60
CA PRO A 83 0.57 4.13 -11.06
C PRO A 83 1.51 3.90 -9.88
N ILE A 84 1.41 2.81 -9.11
CA ILE A 84 2.30 2.57 -7.95
C ILE A 84 3.71 2.20 -8.38
N LEU A 85 3.88 1.63 -9.58
CA LEU A 85 5.17 1.16 -10.09
C LEU A 85 6.19 2.30 -10.21
N LEU A 86 5.69 3.50 -10.56
CA LEU A 86 6.48 4.71 -10.71
C LEU A 86 6.73 5.45 -9.39
N ARG A 87 6.08 5.02 -8.30
CA ARG A 87 6.25 5.65 -6.98
C ARG A 87 7.52 5.12 -6.32
N GLU A 88 8.02 5.89 -5.37
CA GLU A 88 9.17 5.50 -4.57
C GLU A 88 8.82 4.35 -3.63
N GLU A 89 9.81 3.53 -3.30
CA GLU A 89 9.68 2.39 -2.39
C GLU A 89 9.42 2.86 -0.96
N CYS A 90 8.69 2.04 -0.19
CA CYS A 90 8.43 2.27 1.22
C CYS A 90 9.75 2.15 1.99
N ASP A 91 10.05 3.19 2.76
CA ASP A 91 11.23 3.30 3.63
C ASP A 91 10.89 3.01 5.10
N GLU A 92 9.70 2.44 5.35
CA GLU A 92 9.18 2.16 6.69
C GLU A 92 9.26 3.36 7.64
N CYS A 93 9.14 4.58 7.10
CA CYS A 93 9.30 5.82 7.86
C CYS A 93 10.62 5.87 8.66
N ASP A 94 11.72 5.41 8.06
CA ASP A 94 13.06 5.36 8.64
C ASP A 94 13.13 4.58 9.96
N GLY A 95 12.23 3.62 10.16
CA GLY A 95 12.16 2.80 11.36
C GLY A 95 11.36 3.41 12.51
N GLU A 96 10.79 4.62 12.36
CA GLU A 96 9.77 5.14 13.27
C GLU A 96 8.40 4.54 13.00
N ILE A 97 7.45 4.73 13.94
CA ILE A 97 6.06 4.27 13.77
C ILE A 97 5.46 4.87 12.49
N PRO A 98 5.14 4.04 11.48
CA PRO A 98 4.71 4.56 10.19
C PRO A 98 3.47 5.42 10.28
N TYR A 99 3.45 6.54 9.55
CA TYR A 99 2.30 7.46 9.54
C TYR A 99 1.01 6.76 9.10
N CYS A 100 1.12 5.82 8.15
CA CYS A 100 0.01 5.02 7.66
C CYS A 100 -0.56 4.08 8.75
N VAL A 101 0.26 3.60 9.70
CA VAL A 101 -0.20 2.83 10.87
C VAL A 101 -0.93 3.75 11.85
N ARG A 102 -0.34 4.90 12.19
CA ARG A 102 -0.92 5.83 13.18
C ARG A 102 -2.29 6.37 12.78
N ILE A 103 -2.50 6.62 11.49
CA ILE A 103 -3.75 7.20 10.99
C ILE A 103 -4.83 6.14 10.67
N CYS A 104 -4.47 4.86 10.59
CA CYS A 104 -5.39 3.83 10.11
C CYS A 104 -6.55 3.62 11.12
N PRO A 105 -7.80 4.01 10.79
CA PRO A 105 -8.88 3.98 11.76
C PRO A 105 -9.30 2.54 12.14
N SER A 106 -9.12 1.60 11.21
CA SER A 106 -9.48 0.20 11.41
C SER A 106 -8.32 -0.69 11.85
N ARG A 107 -7.11 -0.14 11.97
CA ARG A 107 -5.88 -0.91 12.24
C ARG A 107 -5.64 -2.03 11.23
N CYS A 108 -6.00 -1.78 9.96
CA CYS A 108 -5.60 -2.60 8.82
C CYS A 108 -4.06 -2.63 8.67
N LEU A 109 -3.40 -1.52 8.96
CA LEU A 109 -1.93 -1.41 8.99
C LEU A 109 -1.43 -1.47 10.43
N TYR A 110 -0.39 -2.26 10.67
CA TYR A 110 0.22 -2.41 12.00
C TYR A 110 1.72 -2.73 11.90
N GLU A 111 2.43 -2.55 13.01
CA GLU A 111 3.85 -2.93 13.16
C GLU A 111 3.94 -4.43 13.43
N GLY A 112 4.75 -5.15 12.65
CA GLY A 112 5.09 -6.54 12.96
C GLY A 112 6.13 -6.63 14.06
N GLU A 113 6.00 -7.65 14.91
CA GLU A 113 7.05 -8.09 15.84
C GLU A 113 8.32 -8.53 15.08
#